data_AF-A0A941IY17-F1
#
_entry.id   AF-A0A941IY17-F1
#
_cell.length_a   1.000
_cell.length_b   1.000
_cell.length_c   1.000
_cell.angle_alpha   90.00
_cell.angle_beta   90.00
_cell.angle_gamma   90.00
#
_symmetry.space_group_name_H-M   'P 1'
#
loop_
_entity.id
_entity.type
_entity.pdbx_description
1 polymer ?
#
loop_
_entity_poly.entity_id
_entity_poly.type
_entity_poly.pdbx_seq_one_letter_code
_entity_poly.pdbx_strand_id
1 'polypeptide(L)'
;MPGSIDTLKTLDNSKLMDVVKNYKQYGYDLEIRQAAITILEERGISTQDLKMTGNFENTRFEEANRYFDSFFRSSKLALIAYCAVVALNLVPGFIAEIAPSILTLVVIGSWLSLIIYFVFIIKSLLDHNRLYKLIGNNYNTNGTIMYYILGAPLYFIFYFVFKKQVYNEMKTIQ
;
A
#
# COMPACT_ATOMS: atom_id res chain seq x y z
N MET A 1 -10.47 -21.20 -13.69
CA MET A 1 -9.24 -20.42 -13.40
C MET A 1 -8.58 -20.09 -14.73
N PRO A 2 -8.31 -18.82 -15.06
CA PRO A 2 -7.59 -18.50 -16.29
C PRO A 2 -6.09 -18.69 -16.04
N GLY A 3 -5.44 -19.62 -16.76
CA GLY A 3 -4.01 -19.92 -16.67
C GLY A 3 -3.70 -21.33 -16.15
N SER A 4 -3.93 -22.36 -16.95
CA SER A 4 -3.42 -23.70 -16.66
C SER A 4 -1.98 -23.85 -17.16
N ILE A 5 -1.19 -24.72 -16.54
CA ILE A 5 0.19 -25.02 -16.96
C ILE A 5 0.25 -25.43 -18.45
N ASP A 6 -0.79 -26.10 -18.94
CA ASP A 6 -0.89 -26.49 -20.36
C ASP A 6 -0.98 -25.29 -21.31
N THR A 7 -1.66 -24.21 -20.91
CA THR A 7 -1.69 -22.98 -21.70
C THR A 7 -0.33 -22.31 -21.81
N LEU A 8 0.53 -22.41 -20.77
CA LEU A 8 1.89 -21.84 -20.80
C LEU A 8 2.75 -22.43 -21.91
N LYS A 9 2.61 -23.72 -22.21
CA LYS A 9 3.40 -24.40 -23.25
C LYS A 9 3.15 -23.85 -24.64
N THR A 10 1.96 -23.30 -24.88
CA THR A 10 1.59 -22.69 -26.17
C THR A 10 2.07 -21.24 -26.32
N LEU A 11 2.53 -20.62 -25.24
CA LEU A 11 3.01 -19.25 -25.25
C LEU A 11 4.40 -19.16 -25.89
N ASP A 12 4.65 -18.06 -26.58
CA ASP A 12 5.97 -17.67 -27.05
C ASP A 12 6.86 -17.19 -25.88
N ASN A 13 8.17 -17.13 -26.12
CA ASN A 13 9.14 -16.80 -25.08
C ASN A 13 8.88 -15.41 -24.47
N SER A 14 8.45 -14.43 -25.28
CA SER A 14 8.19 -13.08 -24.78
C SER A 14 7.02 -13.04 -23.80
N LYS A 15 5.94 -13.79 -24.09
CA LYS A 15 4.80 -13.94 -23.18
C LYS A 15 5.14 -14.72 -21.93
N LEU A 16 5.97 -15.77 -22.03
CA LEU A 16 6.44 -16.49 -20.84
C LEU A 16 7.29 -15.59 -19.94
N MET A 17 8.17 -14.78 -20.52
CA MET A 17 8.96 -13.80 -19.77
C MET A 17 8.07 -12.77 -19.08
N ASP A 18 7.02 -12.31 -19.75
CA ASP A 18 6.01 -11.42 -19.17
C ASP A 18 5.25 -12.08 -18.00
N VAL A 19 4.83 -13.34 -18.14
CA VAL A 19 4.24 -14.11 -17.04
C VAL A 19 5.19 -14.21 -15.85
N VAL A 20 6.48 -14.51 -16.08
CA VAL A 20 7.49 -14.61 -15.00
C VAL A 20 7.66 -13.27 -14.29
N LYS A 21 7.78 -12.17 -15.05
CA LYS A 21 7.99 -10.82 -14.53
C LYS A 21 6.80 -10.31 -13.71
N ASN A 22 5.58 -10.55 -14.21
CA ASN A 22 4.33 -9.92 -13.74
C ASN A 22 3.39 -10.88 -12.99
N TYR A 23 3.85 -12.08 -12.61
CA TYR A 23 3.00 -13.11 -11.99
C TYR A 23 2.17 -12.59 -10.79
N LYS A 24 2.78 -11.81 -9.87
CA LYS A 24 2.09 -11.20 -8.72
C LYS A 24 0.99 -10.22 -9.15
N GLN A 25 1.25 -9.43 -10.19
CA GLN A 25 0.32 -8.43 -10.72
C GLN A 25 -0.88 -9.10 -11.40
N TYR A 26 -0.66 -10.22 -12.09
CA TYR A 26 -1.72 -11.03 -12.69
C TYR A 26 -2.47 -11.91 -11.68
N GLY A 27 -1.98 -12.00 -10.44
CA GLY A 27 -2.56 -12.85 -9.41
C GLY A 27 -2.26 -14.33 -9.61
N TYR A 28 -1.22 -14.66 -10.38
CA TYR A 28 -0.70 -16.02 -10.48
C TYR A 28 0.08 -16.37 -9.21
N ASP A 29 0.05 -17.65 -8.86
CA ASP A 29 0.84 -18.20 -7.77
C ASP A 29 2.30 -18.45 -8.19
N LEU A 30 3.10 -18.91 -7.23
CA LEU A 30 4.49 -19.25 -7.47
C LEU A 30 4.64 -20.49 -8.38
N GLU A 31 3.65 -21.39 -8.41
CA GLU A 31 3.68 -22.60 -9.22
C GLU A 31 3.61 -22.27 -10.71
N ILE A 32 2.70 -21.38 -11.11
CA ILE A 32 2.59 -20.87 -12.49
C ILE A 32 3.87 -20.13 -12.91
N ARG A 33 4.45 -19.32 -12.01
CA ARG A 33 5.73 -18.64 -12.27
C ARG A 33 6.85 -19.66 -12.48
N GLN A 34 6.94 -20.68 -11.63
CA GLN A 34 7.99 -21.69 -11.71
C GLN A 34 7.85 -22.53 -12.97
N ALA A 35 6.62 -22.90 -13.35
CA ALA A 35 6.34 -23.60 -14.60
C ALA A 35 6.78 -22.76 -15.82
N ALA A 36 6.52 -21.45 -15.83
CA ALA A 36 6.96 -20.57 -16.90
C ALA A 36 8.50 -20.46 -16.97
N ILE A 37 9.19 -20.42 -15.82
CA ILE A 37 10.66 -20.46 -15.75
C ILE A 37 11.19 -21.76 -16.32
N THR A 38 10.64 -22.91 -15.93
CA THR A 38 11.08 -24.22 -16.43
C THR A 38 10.90 -24.34 -17.94
N ILE A 39 9.78 -23.88 -18.50
CA ILE A 39 9.57 -23.88 -19.96
C ILE A 39 10.59 -22.97 -20.67
N LEU A 40 10.96 -21.82 -20.08
CA LEU A 40 11.99 -20.94 -20.62
C LEU A 40 13.38 -21.60 -20.57
N GLU A 41 13.71 -22.29 -19.49
CA GLU A 41 14.96 -23.03 -19.33
C GLU A 41 15.06 -24.18 -20.36
N GLU A 42 13.98 -24.94 -20.57
CA GLU A 42 13.88 -25.95 -21.63
C GLU A 42 14.10 -25.36 -23.03
N ARG A 43 13.80 -24.07 -23.21
CA ARG A 43 14.00 -23.31 -24.46
C ARG A 43 15.32 -22.54 -24.51
N GLY A 44 16.23 -22.77 -23.56
CA GLY A 44 17.57 -22.20 -23.54
C GLY A 44 17.66 -20.78 -22.95
N ILE A 45 16.62 -20.28 -22.27
CA ILE A 45 16.63 -18.99 -21.57
C ILE A 45 16.77 -19.27 -20.07
N SER A 46 17.93 -18.92 -19.51
CA SER A 46 18.20 -19.18 -18.09
C SER A 46 17.58 -18.11 -17.18
N THR A 47 17.44 -18.45 -15.89
CA THR A 47 17.08 -17.45 -14.87
C THR A 47 18.07 -16.29 -14.76
N GLN A 48 19.35 -16.52 -15.09
CA GLN A 48 20.36 -15.47 -15.13
C GLN A 48 20.10 -14.50 -16.29
N ASP A 49 19.71 -14.99 -17.46
CA ASP A 49 19.32 -14.16 -18.60
C ASP A 49 18.09 -13.31 -18.28
N LEU A 50 17.10 -13.89 -17.59
CA LEU A 50 15.92 -13.15 -17.11
C LEU A 50 16.31 -12.02 -16.16
N LYS A 51 17.27 -12.24 -15.27
CA LYS A 51 17.77 -11.20 -14.34
C LYS A 51 18.54 -10.11 -15.07
N MET A 52 19.46 -10.50 -15.97
CA MET A 52 20.27 -9.54 -16.75
C MET A 52 19.42 -8.67 -17.68
N THR A 53 18.33 -9.22 -18.20
CA THR A 53 17.40 -8.50 -19.10
C THR A 53 16.29 -7.75 -18.35
N GLY A 54 16.22 -7.85 -17.02
CA GLY A 54 15.18 -7.19 -16.21
C GLY A 54 13.78 -7.82 -16.33
N ASN A 55 13.68 -9.06 -16.83
CA ASN A 55 12.43 -9.81 -17.00
C ASN A 55 12.16 -10.80 -15.85
N PHE A 56 13.01 -10.84 -14.83
CA PHE A 56 12.83 -11.75 -13.70
C PHE A 56 11.76 -11.27 -12.71
N GLU A 57 11.70 -9.95 -12.47
CA GLU A 57 10.80 -9.33 -11.49
C GLU A 57 10.36 -7.94 -11.95
N ASN A 58 9.08 -7.63 -11.74
CA ASN A 58 8.58 -6.27 -11.87
C ASN A 58 8.90 -5.45 -10.61
N THR A 59 10.09 -4.87 -10.57
CA THR A 59 10.55 -4.04 -9.46
C THR A 59 9.63 -2.85 -9.19
N ARG A 60 9.12 -2.19 -10.24
CA ARG A 60 8.20 -1.04 -10.10
C ARG A 60 6.89 -1.44 -9.42
N PHE A 61 6.31 -2.56 -9.83
CA PHE A 61 5.11 -3.11 -9.20
C PHE A 61 5.38 -3.50 -7.74
N GLU A 62 6.52 -4.11 -7.45
CA GLU A 62 6.87 -4.51 -6.08
C GLU A 62 7.08 -3.31 -5.16
N GLU A 63 7.75 -2.25 -5.65
CA GLU A 63 7.88 -1.00 -4.92
C GLU A 63 6.53 -0.30 -4.72
N ALA A 64 5.69 -0.24 -5.75
CA ALA A 64 4.35 0.31 -5.65
C ALA A 64 3.51 -0.46 -4.62
N ASN A 65 3.53 -1.80 -4.67
CA ASN A 65 2.81 -2.63 -3.70
C ASN A 65 3.35 -2.44 -2.27
N ARG A 66 4.66 -2.29 -2.10
CA ARG A 66 5.29 -1.98 -0.81
C ARG A 66 4.82 -0.63 -0.25
N TYR A 67 4.77 0.42 -1.07
CA TYR A 67 4.28 1.73 -0.64
C TYR A 67 2.78 1.72 -0.37
N PHE A 68 1.99 1.02 -1.18
CA PHE A 68 0.58 0.79 -0.94
C PHE A 68 0.36 0.15 0.44
N ASP A 69 1.01 -0.97 0.71
CA ASP A 69 0.90 -1.65 2.00
C ASP A 69 1.37 -0.77 3.17
N SER A 70 2.44 -0.01 3.01
CA SER A 70 2.95 0.92 4.02
C SER A 70 1.96 2.05 4.33
N PHE A 71 1.35 2.61 3.29
CA PHE A 71 0.30 3.62 3.39
C PHE A 71 -0.91 3.07 4.17
N PHE A 72 -1.40 1.88 3.84
CA PHE A 72 -2.56 1.29 4.52
C PHE A 72 -2.26 0.95 5.99
N ARG A 73 -1.06 0.46 6.29
CA ARG A 73 -0.63 0.21 7.68
C ARG A 73 -0.51 1.50 8.50
N SER A 74 0.16 2.51 7.95
CA SER A 74 0.36 3.80 8.63
C SER A 74 -0.96 4.53 8.84
N SER A 75 -1.86 4.51 7.84
CA SER A 75 -3.21 5.07 7.93
C SER A 75 -4.05 4.40 9.00
N LYS A 76 -3.99 3.06 9.13
CA LYS A 76 -4.70 2.32 10.17
C LYS A 76 -4.22 2.70 11.58
N LEU A 77 -2.90 2.85 11.76
CA LEU A 77 -2.33 3.27 13.04
C LEU A 77 -2.71 4.71 13.39
N ALA A 78 -2.67 5.62 12.41
CA ALA A 78 -3.16 6.99 12.58
C ALA A 78 -4.63 7.01 13.02
N LEU A 79 -5.49 6.18 12.42
CA LEU A 79 -6.90 6.06 12.81
C LEU A 79 -7.06 5.59 14.26
N ILE A 80 -6.32 4.57 14.68
CA ILE A 80 -6.36 4.07 16.06
C ILE A 80 -5.92 5.17 17.04
N ALA A 81 -4.84 5.88 16.72
CA ALA A 81 -4.36 6.99 17.53
C ALA A 81 -5.38 8.12 17.61
N TYR A 82 -6.04 8.46 16.50
CA TYR A 82 -7.10 9.47 16.47
C TYR A 82 -8.28 9.09 17.36
N CYS A 83 -8.76 7.85 17.28
CA CYS A 83 -9.82 7.36 18.16
C CYS A 83 -9.42 7.42 19.63
N ALA A 84 -8.15 7.10 19.95
CA ALA A 84 -7.63 7.23 21.31
C ALA A 84 -7.63 8.69 21.78
N VAL A 85 -7.18 9.64 20.95
CA VAL A 85 -7.27 11.09 21.24
C VAL A 85 -8.71 11.48 21.52
N VAL A 86 -9.66 11.11 20.66
CA VAL A 86 -11.09 11.45 20.86
C VAL A 86 -11.59 10.86 22.18
N ALA A 87 -11.36 9.58 22.45
CA ALA A 87 -11.81 8.93 23.68
C ALA A 87 -11.22 9.56 24.95
N LEU A 88 -9.92 9.84 24.94
CA LEU A 88 -9.23 10.48 26.08
C LEU A 88 -9.69 11.91 26.33
N ASN A 89 -10.25 12.60 25.34
CA ASN A 89 -10.81 13.95 25.51
C ASN A 89 -12.27 13.97 26.00
N LEU A 90 -12.99 12.84 25.99
CA LEU A 90 -14.37 12.75 26.49
C LEU A 90 -14.45 12.49 28.00
N VAL A 91 -13.45 11.79 28.54
CA VAL A 91 -13.38 11.37 29.95
C VAL A 91 -13.11 12.51 30.95
N PRO A 92 -12.33 13.57 30.63
CA PRO A 92 -11.97 14.64 31.58
C PRO A 92 -13.14 15.28 32.32
N GLY A 93 -14.28 15.50 31.64
CA GLY A 93 -15.46 16.11 32.23
C GLY A 93 -16.06 15.32 33.40
N PHE A 94 -15.80 14.01 33.49
CA PHE A 94 -16.31 13.14 34.56
C PHE A 94 -15.32 12.95 35.72
N ILE A 95 -14.02 13.13 35.47
CA ILE A 95 -12.96 12.83 36.45
C ILE A 95 -12.43 14.10 37.12
N ALA A 96 -12.62 15.27 36.52
CA ALA A 96 -12.01 16.53 36.97
C ALA A 96 -12.29 16.88 38.43
N GLU A 97 -13.49 16.57 38.92
CA GLU A 97 -13.90 16.87 40.31
C GLU A 97 -13.55 15.76 41.31
N ILE A 98 -13.30 14.53 40.83
CA ILE A 98 -13.11 13.34 41.68
C ILE A 98 -11.62 13.08 41.94
N ALA A 99 -10.79 13.20 40.89
CA ALA A 99 -9.39 12.80 40.95
C ALA A 99 -8.52 13.70 40.04
N PRO A 100 -8.16 14.92 40.51
CA PRO A 100 -7.39 15.88 39.71
C PRO A 100 -5.99 15.36 39.33
N SER A 101 -5.37 14.50 40.15
CA SER A 101 -4.08 13.88 39.82
C SER A 101 -4.18 12.91 38.63
N ILE A 102 -5.30 12.20 38.49
CA ILE A 102 -5.55 11.29 37.35
C ILE A 102 -5.83 12.10 36.09
N LEU A 103 -6.56 13.21 36.21
CA LEU A 103 -6.82 14.13 35.09
C LEU A 103 -5.52 14.61 34.43
N THR A 104 -4.53 15.02 35.22
CA THR A 104 -3.23 15.48 34.69
C THR A 104 -2.54 14.39 33.87
N LEU A 105 -2.58 13.13 34.31
CA LEU A 105 -2.02 11.99 33.55
C LEU A 105 -2.77 11.75 32.24
N VAL A 106 -4.11 11.85 32.25
CA VAL A 106 -4.94 11.71 31.03
C VAL A 106 -4.61 12.80 30.02
N VAL A 107 -4.47 14.05 30.47
CA VAL A 107 -4.09 15.18 29.60
C VAL A 107 -2.71 14.96 28.97
N ILE A 108 -1.72 14.54 29.75
CA ILE A 108 -0.37 14.21 29.24
C ILE A 108 -0.46 13.09 28.19
N GLY A 109 -1.22 12.04 28.47
CA GLY A 109 -1.47 10.93 27.53
C GLY A 109 -2.13 11.39 26.22
N SER A 110 -3.08 12.32 26.29
CA SER A 110 -3.73 12.91 25.12
C SER A 110 -2.74 13.67 24.22
N TRP A 111 -1.86 14.49 24.80
CA TRP A 111 -0.82 15.19 24.05
C TRP A 111 0.17 14.22 23.39
N LEU A 112 0.58 13.16 24.10
CA LEU A 112 1.45 12.13 23.53
C LEU A 112 0.79 11.41 22.36
N SER A 113 -0.48 11.02 22.51
CA SER A 113 -1.26 10.36 21.46
C SER A 113 -1.45 11.26 20.23
N LEU A 114 -1.64 12.57 20.44
CA LEU A 114 -1.71 13.58 19.38
C LEU A 114 -0.39 13.68 18.60
N ILE A 115 0.76 13.66 19.27
CA ILE A 115 2.07 13.65 18.61
C ILE A 115 2.25 12.39 17.76
N ILE A 116 1.91 11.22 18.32
CA ILE A 116 1.98 9.93 17.60
C ILE A 116 1.11 9.97 16.34
N TYR A 117 -0.10 10.50 16.45
CA TYR A 117 -1.03 10.69 15.34
C TYR A 117 -0.41 11.52 14.20
N PHE A 118 0.20 12.68 14.52
CA PHE A 118 0.85 13.52 13.51
C PHE A 118 1.99 12.81 12.80
N VAL A 119 2.83 12.06 13.53
CA VAL A 119 3.94 11.29 12.94
C VAL A 119 3.42 10.27 11.92
N PHE A 120 2.40 9.50 12.28
CA PHE A 120 1.84 8.48 11.38
C PHE A 120 1.14 9.08 10.17
N ILE A 121 0.47 10.22 10.32
CA ILE A 121 -0.11 10.93 9.17
C ILE A 121 0.97 11.40 8.22
N ILE A 122 2.01 12.07 8.71
CA ILE A 122 3.09 12.57 7.86
C ILE A 122 3.73 11.40 7.09
N LYS A 123 3.99 10.27 7.78
CA LYS A 123 4.50 9.05 7.14
C LYS A 123 3.56 8.54 6.04
N SER A 124 2.26 8.50 6.32
CA SER A 124 1.26 8.06 5.35
C SER A 124 1.22 8.96 4.10
N LEU A 125 1.29 10.28 4.29
CA LEU A 125 1.35 11.25 3.18
C LEU A 125 2.61 11.07 2.32
N LEU A 126 3.76 10.81 2.95
CA LEU A 126 5.02 10.56 2.23
C LEU A 126 4.95 9.29 1.38
N ASP A 127 4.40 8.20 1.92
CA ASP A 127 4.23 6.94 1.20
C ASP A 127 3.24 7.09 0.03
N HIS A 128 2.14 7.83 0.24
CA HIS A 128 1.21 8.17 -0.83
C HIS A 128 1.88 8.95 -1.97
N ASN A 129 2.67 9.97 -1.64
CA ASN A 129 3.39 10.77 -2.64
C ASN A 129 4.41 9.94 -3.42
N ARG A 130 5.08 8.99 -2.77
CA ARG A 130 6.02 8.06 -3.44
C ARG A 130 5.29 7.11 -4.37
N LEU A 131 4.17 6.53 -3.91
CA LEU A 131 3.31 5.68 -4.73
C LEU A 131 2.79 6.43 -5.97
N TYR A 132 2.34 7.66 -5.78
CA TYR A 132 1.87 8.53 -6.87
C TYR A 132 2.94 8.76 -7.94
N LYS A 133 4.18 9.04 -7.53
CA LYS A 133 5.31 9.22 -8.46
C LYS A 133 5.61 7.96 -9.27
N LEU A 134 5.39 6.77 -8.71
CA LEU A 134 5.66 5.49 -9.39
C LEU A 134 4.59 5.12 -10.41
N ILE A 135 3.32 5.44 -10.12
CA ILE A 135 2.16 5.14 -10.97
C ILE A 135 2.11 6.05 -12.21
N GLY A 136 2.61 7.28 -12.14
CA GLY A 136 2.72 8.18 -13.29
C GLY A 136 1.58 9.19 -13.42
N ASN A 137 1.92 10.33 -14.04
CA ASN A 137 1.32 11.67 -13.91
C ASN A 137 -0.11 11.89 -14.47
N ASN A 138 -0.95 10.86 -14.62
CA ASN A 138 -2.27 10.99 -15.26
C ASN A 138 -3.46 11.00 -14.28
N TYR A 139 -3.20 11.09 -12.98
CA TYR A 139 -4.24 11.32 -11.99
C TYR A 139 -4.40 12.82 -11.75
N ASN A 140 -5.51 13.37 -12.25
CA ASN A 140 -5.88 14.78 -12.16
C ASN A 140 -5.55 15.36 -10.76
N THR A 141 -4.53 16.21 -10.76
CA THR A 141 -3.77 16.76 -9.63
C THR A 141 -4.58 17.63 -8.68
N ASN A 142 -5.85 17.93 -8.99
CA ASN A 142 -6.58 18.98 -8.31
C ASN A 142 -7.61 18.49 -7.27
N GLY A 143 -8.05 17.23 -7.35
CA GLY A 143 -9.03 16.69 -6.40
C GLY A 143 -8.39 16.21 -5.09
N THR A 144 -7.38 15.35 -5.19
CA THR A 144 -6.83 14.62 -4.04
C THR A 144 -6.07 15.52 -3.08
N ILE A 145 -5.34 16.53 -3.59
CA ILE A 145 -4.59 17.51 -2.78
C ILE A 145 -5.52 18.48 -2.04
N MET A 146 -6.67 18.82 -2.65
CA MET A 146 -7.65 19.75 -2.06
C MET A 146 -8.44 19.12 -0.90
N TYR A 147 -8.62 17.79 -0.89
CA TYR A 147 -9.22 17.06 0.23
C TYR A 147 -8.27 16.88 1.43
N TYR A 148 -6.95 16.90 1.23
CA TYR A 148 -5.97 16.80 2.32
C TYR A 148 -5.99 18.01 3.28
N ILE A 149 -6.57 19.14 2.85
CA ILE A 149 -6.68 20.37 3.65
C ILE A 149 -7.99 20.43 4.46
N LEU A 150 -9.05 19.73 4.04
CA LEU A 150 -10.40 19.91 4.60
C LEU A 150 -10.68 19.17 5.92
N GLY A 151 -9.66 18.55 6.52
CA GLY A 151 -9.69 18.20 7.94
C GLY A 151 -9.03 16.87 8.24
N ALA A 152 -8.03 16.92 9.11
CA ALA A 152 -7.49 15.77 9.85
C ALA A 152 -8.54 14.70 10.22
N PRO A 153 -9.78 15.03 10.66
CA PRO A 153 -10.79 14.02 10.94
C PRO A 153 -11.34 13.26 9.72
N LEU A 154 -11.33 13.77 8.47
CA LEU A 154 -11.97 13.09 7.33
C LEU A 154 -11.03 12.12 6.57
N TYR A 155 -9.77 12.01 6.98
CA TYR A 155 -8.78 11.13 6.37
C TYR A 155 -9.19 9.64 6.37
N PHE A 156 -10.02 9.21 7.33
CA PHE A 156 -10.50 7.82 7.38
C PHE A 156 -11.48 7.47 6.25
N ILE A 157 -12.24 8.44 5.72
CA ILE A 157 -13.15 8.20 4.57
C ILE A 157 -12.31 7.92 3.32
N PHE A 158 -11.19 8.62 3.19
CA PHE A 158 -10.22 8.39 2.13
C PHE A 158 -9.62 6.98 2.19
N TYR A 159 -9.29 6.45 3.37
CA TYR A 159 -8.78 5.09 3.51
C TYR A 159 -9.64 4.05 2.77
N PHE A 160 -10.97 4.09 2.94
CA PHE A 160 -11.85 3.10 2.31
C PHE A 160 -12.02 3.32 0.80
N VAL A 161 -12.18 4.57 0.36
CA VAL A 161 -12.38 4.90 -1.07
C VAL A 161 -11.08 4.68 -1.86
N PHE A 162 -9.96 5.14 -1.33
CA PHE A 162 -8.66 5.10 -1.99
C PHE A 162 -8.11 3.68 -2.14
N LYS A 163 -8.39 2.78 -1.19
CA LYS A 163 -7.94 1.38 -1.24
C LYS A 163 -8.37 0.68 -2.52
N LYS A 164 -9.66 0.80 -2.86
CA LYS A 164 -10.22 0.12 -4.03
C LYS A 164 -9.71 0.74 -5.33
N GLN A 165 -9.60 2.08 -5.35
CA GLN A 165 -9.14 2.81 -6.51
C GLN A 165 -7.67 2.50 -6.85
N VAL A 166 -6.76 2.67 -5.90
CA VAL A 166 -5.33 2.46 -6.15
C VAL A 166 -4.99 1.00 -6.42
N TYR A 167 -5.68 0.06 -5.76
CA TYR A 167 -5.48 -1.36 -6.05
C TYR A 167 -5.76 -1.70 -7.52
N ASN A 168 -6.78 -1.08 -8.12
CA ASN A 168 -7.08 -1.28 -9.54
C ASN A 168 -6.03 -0.62 -10.45
N GLU A 169 -5.50 0.54 -10.07
CA GLU A 169 -4.45 1.24 -10.83
C GLU A 169 -3.09 0.54 -10.72
N MET A 170 -2.74 -0.08 -9.59
CA MET A 170 -1.50 -0.84 -9.48
C MET A 170 -1.44 -2.03 -10.45
N LYS A 171 -2.60 -2.54 -10.90
CA LYS A 171 -2.67 -3.62 -11.90
C LYS A 171 -2.32 -3.15 -13.32
N THR A 172 -2.18 -1.85 -13.56
CA THR A 172 -1.85 -1.28 -14.88
C THR A 172 -0.37 -0.88 -15.01
N ILE A 173 0.43 -1.01 -13.94
CA ILE A 173 1.87 -0.70 -13.94
C ILE A 173 2.63 -1.68 -14.88
N GLN A 174 3.45 -1.15 -15.79
CA GLN A 174 4.29 -1.92 -16.73
C GLN A 174 5.76 -1.99 -16.30
#